data_AF-A0A399YNT7-F1
#
_entry.id   AF-A0A399YNT7-F1
#
_cell.length_a   1.000
_cell.length_b   1.000
_cell.length_c   1.000
_cell.angle_alpha   90.00
_cell.angle_beta   90.00
_cell.angle_gamma   90.00
#
_symmetry.space_group_name_H-M   'P 1'
#
loop_
_entity.id
_entity.type
_entity.pdbx_description
1 polymer ?
#
loop_
_entity_poly.entity_id
_entity_poly.type
_entity_poly.pdbx_seq_one_letter_code
_entity_poly.pdbx_strand_id
1 'polypeptide(L)'
;MARALAFVGLHQAGLSAELVEIAKDELNVKELVLTQEEGSIVKYKILPDNKLLGPKFGQRFPQVRAALLAQNASAVAQRVATSQNVVLQVNDETIELAPNEILVQTQAAEGLAVASGESITVAMDTLLTPELVQEG
;
A
#
# COMPACT_ATOMS: atom_id res chain seq x y z
N MET A 1 15.22 10.70 18.20
CA MET A 1 14.90 9.26 18.21
C MET A 1 13.57 9.04 17.52
N ALA A 2 13.54 8.13 16.55
CA ALA A 2 12.40 7.91 15.66
C ALA A 2 11.39 6.90 16.25
N ARG A 3 10.16 6.93 15.72
CA ARG A 3 9.12 5.91 15.93
C ARG A 3 8.97 5.11 14.63
N ALA A 4 8.71 3.81 14.75
CA ALA A 4 8.39 2.97 13.60
C ALA A 4 6.97 2.40 13.72
N LEU A 5 6.29 2.31 12.58
CA LEU A 5 5.03 1.62 12.36
C LEU A 5 5.31 0.40 11.50
N ALA A 6 4.89 -0.78 11.94
CA ALA A 6 5.01 -2.01 11.14
C ALA A 6 3.63 -2.58 10.85
N PHE A 7 3.43 -2.98 9.60
CA PHE A 7 2.28 -3.73 9.12
C PHE A 7 2.76 -5.11 8.68
N VAL A 8 2.10 -6.15 9.19
CA VAL A 8 2.32 -7.52 8.75
C VAL A 8 1.19 -7.87 7.78
N GLY A 9 1.55 -8.29 6.57
CA GLY A 9 0.60 -8.63 5.50
C GLY A 9 -0.29 -9.83 5.84
N LEU A 10 -1.22 -10.13 4.93
CA LEU A 10 -2.35 -11.08 5.09
C LEU A 10 -1.99 -12.53 5.46
N HIS A 11 -0.72 -12.91 5.51
CA HIS A 11 -0.28 -14.20 6.03
C HIS A 11 0.06 -14.03 7.51
N GLN A 12 -0.94 -14.36 8.33
CA GLN A 12 -0.92 -14.27 9.79
C GLN A 12 0.34 -14.91 10.41
N ALA A 13 1.29 -14.08 10.75
CA ALA A 13 2.18 -14.30 11.88
C ALA A 13 2.49 -12.93 12.46
N GLY A 14 1.68 -12.48 13.42
CA GLY A 14 2.04 -11.30 14.20
C GLY A 14 3.47 -11.45 14.73
N LEU A 15 4.22 -10.35 14.79
CA LEU A 15 5.57 -10.36 15.35
C LEU A 15 5.49 -10.77 16.83
N SER A 16 6.30 -11.74 17.24
CA SER A 16 6.44 -12.08 18.66
C SER A 16 7.03 -10.89 19.42
N ALA A 17 6.79 -10.80 20.74
CA ALA A 17 7.34 -9.71 21.55
C ALA A 17 8.88 -9.65 21.49
N GLU A 18 9.54 -10.81 21.37
CA GLU A 18 10.99 -10.92 21.19
C GLU A 18 11.44 -10.32 19.84
N LEU A 19 10.74 -10.62 18.74
CA LEU A 19 11.04 -10.04 17.43
C LEU A 19 10.76 -8.53 17.39
N VAL A 20 9.77 -8.04 18.14
CA VAL A 20 9.49 -6.61 18.28
C VAL A 20 10.65 -5.88 18.96
N GLU A 21 11.20 -6.42 20.05
CA GLU A 21 12.34 -5.81 20.73
C GLU A 21 13.61 -5.86 19.88
N ILE A 22 13.89 -6.99 19.21
CA ILE A 22 15.01 -7.09 18.26
C ILE A 22 14.86 -6.05 17.14
N ALA A 23 13.66 -5.91 16.57
CA ALA A 23 13.40 -4.94 15.52
C ALA A 23 13.56 -3.49 16.00
N LYS A 24 13.18 -3.18 17.25
CA LYS A 24 13.40 -1.84 17.84
C LYS A 24 14.89 -1.52 18.00
N ASP A 25 15.67 -2.50 18.44
CA ASP A 25 17.11 -2.35 18.63
C ASP A 25 17.84 -2.19 17.29
N GLU A 26 17.54 -3.04 16.29
CA GLU A 26 18.16 -2.98 14.96
C GLU A 26 17.80 -1.71 14.18
N LEU A 27 16.56 -1.23 14.31
CA LEU A 27 16.10 0.02 13.69
C LEU A 27 16.45 1.26 14.52
N ASN A 28 16.97 1.08 15.74
CA ASN A 28 17.26 2.14 16.71
C ASN A 28 16.04 3.07 16.94
N VAL A 29 14.88 2.50 17.21
CA VAL A 29 13.62 3.22 17.45
C VAL A 29 13.13 3.04 18.89
N LYS A 30 12.55 4.10 19.49
CA LYS A 30 12.02 4.01 20.86
C LYS A 30 10.72 3.18 20.93
N GLU A 31 9.97 3.14 19.85
CA GLU A 31 8.63 2.56 19.80
C GLU A 31 8.37 1.92 18.43
N LEU A 32 7.83 0.70 18.44
CA LEU A 32 7.34 0.00 17.27
C LEU A 32 5.84 -0.25 17.44
N VAL A 33 5.03 0.33 16.56
CA VAL A 33 3.57 0.20 16.59
C VAL A 33 3.12 -0.77 15.50
N LEU A 34 2.45 -1.85 15.88
CA LEU A 34 1.86 -2.78 14.94
C LEU A 34 0.47 -2.29 14.53
N THR A 35 0.26 -2.10 13.24
CA THR A 35 -1.05 -1.72 12.68
C THR A 35 -1.60 -2.85 11.80
N GLN A 36 -2.93 -2.98 11.78
CA GLN A 36 -3.64 -3.82 10.81
C GLN A 36 -4.19 -3.00 9.64
N GLU A 37 -4.05 -1.67 9.70
CA GLU A 37 -4.50 -0.76 8.66
C GLU A 37 -3.32 -0.41 7.75
N GLU A 38 -3.11 -1.20 6.70
CA GLU A 38 -2.06 -1.00 5.70
C GLU A 38 -2.05 0.44 5.13
N GLY A 39 -3.25 1.01 4.93
CA GLY A 39 -3.46 2.37 4.44
C GLY A 39 -2.86 3.49 5.30
N SER A 40 -2.53 3.20 6.57
CA SER A 40 -1.93 4.17 7.51
C SER A 40 -0.44 4.39 7.25
N ILE A 41 0.24 3.42 6.62
CA ILE A 41 1.68 3.50 6.33
C ILE A 41 1.99 3.51 4.83
N VAL A 42 1.08 2.98 4.01
CA VAL A 42 1.22 2.87 2.56
C VAL A 42 -0.01 3.42 1.88
N LYS A 43 0.20 4.23 0.85
CA LYS A 43 -0.84 4.66 -0.07
C LYS A 43 -0.66 3.94 -1.40
N TYR A 44 -1.74 3.35 -1.89
CA TYR A 44 -1.77 2.78 -3.23
C TYR A 44 -2.30 3.79 -4.23
N LYS A 45 -1.59 3.90 -5.36
CA LYS A 45 -2.05 4.59 -6.54
C LYS A 45 -2.33 3.57 -7.64
N ILE A 46 -3.59 3.50 -8.04
CA ILE A 46 -4.05 2.62 -9.11
C ILE A 46 -3.99 3.38 -10.43
N LEU A 47 -3.41 2.75 -11.44
CA LEU A 47 -3.35 3.27 -12.79
C LEU A 47 -3.77 2.17 -13.78
N PRO A 48 -4.55 2.50 -14.82
CA PRO A 48 -4.77 1.56 -15.91
C PRO A 48 -3.47 1.35 -16.71
N ASP A 49 -3.24 0.14 -17.21
CA ASP A 49 -2.28 -0.04 -18.31
C ASP A 49 -2.89 0.47 -19.62
N ASN A 50 -2.57 1.71 -19.98
CA ASN A 50 -3.07 2.34 -21.19
C ASN A 50 -2.71 1.57 -22.48
N LYS A 51 -1.61 0.80 -22.49
CA LYS A 51 -1.17 0.04 -23.67
C LYS A 51 -2.07 -1.15 -23.94
N LEU A 52 -2.60 -1.77 -22.88
CA LEU A 52 -3.53 -2.89 -22.97
C LEU A 52 -4.98 -2.41 -23.09
N LEU A 53 -5.37 -1.47 -22.23
CA LEU A 53 -6.76 -1.05 -22.11
C LEU A 53 -7.19 -0.04 -23.18
N GLY A 54 -6.24 0.73 -23.73
CA GLY A 54 -6.50 1.66 -24.83
C GLY A 54 -7.05 0.96 -26.08
N PRO A 55 -6.31 -0.03 -26.66
CA PRO A 55 -6.79 -0.81 -27.79
C PRO A 55 -8.04 -1.65 -27.47
N LYS A 56 -8.15 -2.20 -26.25
CA LYS A 56 -9.27 -3.06 -25.82
C LYS A 56 -10.60 -2.30 -25.76
N PHE A 57 -10.60 -1.07 -25.23
CA PHE A 57 -11.84 -0.30 -25.00
C PHE A 57 -12.02 0.89 -25.95
N GLY A 58 -10.99 1.31 -26.68
CA GLY A 58 -11.06 2.38 -27.67
C GLY A 58 -11.69 3.66 -27.10
N GLN A 59 -12.78 4.12 -27.74
CA GLN A 59 -13.50 5.32 -27.30
C GLN A 59 -14.13 5.20 -25.90
N ARG A 60 -14.35 3.98 -25.40
CA ARG A 60 -14.89 3.73 -24.05
C ARG A 60 -13.82 3.81 -22.96
N PHE A 61 -12.53 3.80 -23.32
CA PHE A 61 -11.43 3.75 -22.36
C PHE A 61 -11.49 4.87 -21.29
N PRO A 62 -11.83 6.14 -21.60
CA PRO A 62 -11.94 7.18 -20.58
C PRO A 62 -12.97 6.85 -19.48
N GLN A 63 -14.08 6.19 -19.81
CA GLN A 63 -15.11 5.79 -18.85
C GLN A 63 -14.62 4.64 -17.96
N VAL A 64 -13.96 3.64 -18.55
CA VAL A 64 -13.35 2.52 -17.80
C VAL A 64 -12.27 3.03 -16.86
N ARG A 65 -11.41 3.94 -17.33
CA ARG A 65 -10.39 4.59 -16.50
C ARG A 65 -11.02 5.33 -15.32
N ALA A 66 -12.08 6.11 -15.55
CA ALA A 66 -12.76 6.83 -14.48
C ALA A 66 -13.35 5.86 -13.44
N ALA A 67 -14.02 4.79 -13.88
CA ALA A 67 -14.60 3.79 -13.00
C ALA A 67 -13.54 3.05 -12.17
N LEU A 68 -12.39 2.71 -12.78
CA LEU A 68 -11.25 2.11 -12.07
C LEU A 68 -10.70 3.05 -11.00
N LEU A 69 -10.49 4.33 -11.34
CA LEU A 69 -9.92 5.32 -10.42
C LEU A 69 -10.87 5.70 -9.29
N ALA A 70 -12.18 5.44 -9.44
CA ALA A 70 -13.17 5.63 -8.39
C ALA A 70 -13.24 4.47 -7.38
N GLN A 71 -12.59 3.33 -7.66
CA GLN A 71 -12.54 2.21 -6.73
C GLN A 71 -11.69 2.51 -5.50
N ASN A 72 -11.91 1.74 -4.42
CA ASN A 72 -10.99 1.74 -3.28
C ASN A 72 -9.63 1.18 -3.72
N ALA A 73 -8.60 2.02 -3.65
CA ALA A 73 -7.26 1.68 -4.13
C ALA A 73 -6.63 0.48 -3.41
N SER A 74 -6.82 0.35 -2.10
CA SER A 74 -6.30 -0.77 -1.31
C SER A 74 -6.98 -2.08 -1.69
N ALA A 75 -8.32 -2.08 -1.85
CA ALA A 75 -9.05 -3.27 -2.30
C ALA A 75 -8.65 -3.72 -3.72
N VAL A 76 -8.41 -2.77 -4.63
CA VAL A 76 -7.89 -3.07 -5.97
C VAL A 76 -6.48 -3.63 -5.91
N ALA A 77 -5.58 -3.02 -5.14
CA ALA A 77 -4.22 -3.49 -4.95
C ALA A 77 -4.18 -4.93 -4.41
N GLN A 78 -5.02 -5.24 -3.43
CA GLN A 78 -5.14 -6.58 -2.85
C GLN A 78 -5.60 -7.62 -3.89
N ARG A 79 -6.60 -7.28 -4.71
CA ARG A 79 -7.07 -8.17 -5.80
C ARG A 79 -5.96 -8.43 -6.81
N VAL A 80 -5.26 -7.39 -7.25
CA VAL A 80 -4.15 -7.52 -8.20
C VAL A 80 -3.03 -8.38 -7.61
N ALA A 81 -2.65 -8.16 -6.34
CA ALA A 81 -1.61 -8.92 -5.65
C ALA A 81 -1.98 -10.41 -5.48
N THR A 82 -3.27 -10.71 -5.36
CA THR A 82 -3.80 -12.10 -5.25
C THR A 82 -4.21 -12.69 -6.60
N SER A 83 -3.81 -12.05 -7.72
CA SER A 83 -4.13 -12.47 -9.09
C SER A 83 -5.62 -12.59 -9.38
N GLN A 84 -6.46 -11.77 -8.73
CA GLN A 84 -7.90 -11.72 -8.94
C GLN A 84 -8.31 -10.57 -9.85
N ASN A 85 -9.31 -10.80 -10.70
CA ASN A 85 -9.90 -9.77 -11.54
C ASN A 85 -10.54 -8.64 -10.70
N VAL A 86 -10.52 -7.44 -11.27
CA VAL A 86 -11.21 -6.26 -10.73
C VAL A 86 -12.46 -6.02 -11.57
N VAL A 87 -13.61 -6.07 -10.92
CA VAL A 87 -14.91 -5.88 -11.55
C VAL A 87 -15.32 -4.41 -11.43
N LEU A 88 -15.67 -3.79 -12.55
CA LEU A 88 -16.11 -2.41 -12.65
C LEU A 88 -17.53 -2.35 -13.22
N GLN A 89 -18.34 -1.44 -12.68
CA GLN A 89 -19.60 -1.04 -13.31
C GLN A 89 -19.35 0.24 -14.11
N VAL A 90 -19.58 0.18 -15.41
CA VAL A 90 -19.39 1.30 -16.34
C VAL A 90 -20.68 1.50 -17.12
N ASN A 91 -21.43 2.54 -16.77
CA ASN A 91 -22.83 2.71 -17.19
C ASN A 91 -23.65 1.49 -16.72
N ASP A 92 -24.36 0.81 -17.62
CA ASP A 92 -25.17 -0.38 -17.33
C ASP A 92 -24.44 -1.70 -17.66
N GLU A 93 -23.11 -1.67 -17.84
CA GLU A 93 -22.30 -2.84 -18.19
C GLU A 93 -21.28 -3.18 -17.09
N THR A 94 -21.16 -4.47 -16.80
CA THR A 94 -20.12 -5.02 -15.95
C THR A 94 -18.89 -5.37 -16.79
N ILE A 95 -17.74 -4.79 -16.42
CA ILE A 95 -16.45 -5.01 -17.07
C ILE A 95 -15.49 -5.67 -16.08
N GLU A 96 -14.78 -6.70 -16.52
CA GLU A 96 -13.69 -7.30 -15.76
C GLU A 96 -12.34 -6.87 -16.32
N LEU A 97 -11.47 -6.40 -15.43
CA LEU A 97 -10.06 -6.13 -15.72
C LEU A 97 -9.20 -7.21 -15.09
N ALA A 98 -8.29 -7.76 -15.88
CA ALA A 98 -7.30 -8.72 -15.40
C ALA A 98 -6.21 -8.01 -14.58
N PRO A 99 -5.53 -8.70 -13.64
CA PRO A 99 -4.47 -8.11 -12.81
C PRO A 99 -3.37 -7.40 -13.60
N ASN A 100 -2.97 -7.95 -14.75
CA ASN A 100 -1.93 -7.40 -15.61
C ASN A 100 -2.38 -6.16 -16.41
N GLU A 101 -3.68 -5.83 -16.40
CA GLU A 101 -4.21 -4.61 -17.03
C GLU A 101 -4.21 -3.40 -16.07
N ILE A 102 -3.77 -3.61 -14.82
CA ILE A 102 -3.76 -2.62 -13.75
C ILE A 102 -2.34 -2.49 -13.20
N LEU A 103 -1.86 -1.26 -13.16
CA LEU A 103 -0.60 -0.90 -12.54
C LEU A 103 -0.86 -0.43 -11.11
N VAL A 104 -0.28 -1.13 -10.14
CA VAL A 104 -0.32 -0.75 -8.72
C VAL A 104 1.00 -0.08 -8.38
N GLN A 105 0.92 1.16 -7.92
CA GLN A 105 2.06 1.89 -7.39
C GLN A 105 1.91 2.07 -5.89
N THR A 106 2.99 1.81 -5.16
CA THR A 106 3.07 1.96 -3.70
C THR A 106 3.77 3.28 -3.39
N GLN A 107 3.19 4.09 -2.52
CA GLN A 107 3.79 5.31 -2.01
C GLN A 107 3.82 5.26 -0.49
N ALA A 108 4.93 5.69 0.11
CA ALA A 108 4.98 5.90 1.54
C ALA A 108 3.95 6.97 1.95
N ALA A 109 3.30 6.77 3.10
CA ALA A 109 2.54 7.86 3.70
C ALA A 109 3.50 9.03 4.05
N GLU A 110 2.95 10.25 4.04
CA GLU A 110 3.74 11.46 4.26
C GLU A 110 4.43 11.43 5.63
N GLY A 111 5.70 11.87 5.68
CA GLY A 111 6.53 11.80 6.89
C GLY A 111 7.15 10.43 7.18
N LEU A 112 6.79 9.38 6.42
CA LEU A 112 7.31 8.03 6.63
C LEU A 112 8.30 7.61 5.54
N ALA A 113 9.35 6.89 5.95
CA ALA A 113 10.17 6.08 5.06
C ALA A 113 9.67 4.63 5.12
N VAL A 114 9.31 4.03 3.98
CA VAL A 114 8.73 2.69 3.91
C VAL A 114 9.68 1.70 3.24
N ALA A 115 9.86 0.53 3.87
CA ALA A 115 10.51 -0.64 3.31
C ALA A 115 9.53 -1.83 3.34
N SER A 116 9.47 -2.59 2.25
CA SER A 116 8.58 -3.75 2.11
C SER A 116 9.36 -5.00 1.70
N GLY A 117 9.15 -6.11 2.43
CA GLY A 117 9.56 -7.46 2.05
C GLY A 117 8.35 -8.31 1.62
N GLU A 118 8.54 -9.60 1.33
CA GLU A 118 7.48 -10.49 0.81
C GLU A 118 6.22 -10.58 1.70
N SER A 119 6.33 -10.34 3.02
CA SER A 119 5.21 -10.47 3.96
C SER A 119 5.07 -9.33 4.98
N ILE A 120 6.01 -8.38 5.01
CA ILE A 120 6.05 -7.33 6.03
C ILE A 120 6.35 -5.99 5.37
N THR A 121 5.58 -4.96 5.74
CA THR A 121 5.86 -3.57 5.39
C THR A 121 6.15 -2.79 6.66
N VAL A 122 7.32 -2.14 6.72
CA VAL A 122 7.74 -1.31 7.85
C VAL A 122 7.87 0.13 7.38
N ALA A 123 7.36 1.06 8.18
CA ALA A 123 7.40 2.50 7.95
C ALA A 123 8.03 3.19 9.16
N MET A 124 8.98 4.09 8.92
CA MET A 124 9.66 4.83 9.98
C MET A 124 9.33 6.31 9.88
N ASP A 125 8.91 6.92 10.99
CA ASP A 125 8.72 8.37 11.08
C ASP A 125 10.08 9.08 10.97
N THR A 126 10.20 9.93 9.96
CA THR A 126 11.42 10.67 9.65
C THR A 126 11.43 12.08 10.24
N LEU A 127 10.34 12.50 10.89
CA LEU A 127 10.27 13.80 11.54
C LEU A 127 10.96 13.75 12.90
N LEU A 128 12.12 14.40 13.01
CA LEU A 128 12.73 14.72 14.31
C LEU A 128 11.78 15.68 15.05
N THR A 129 11.12 15.23 16.11
CA THR A 129 10.34 16.14 16.96
C THR A 129 11.27 17.11 17.71
N PRO A 130 10.82 18.34 18.02
CA PRO A 130 11.64 19.35 18.70
C PRO A 130 12.20 18.91 20.07
N GLU A 131 11.60 17.91 20.73
CA GLU A 131 12.09 17.39 22.01
C GLU A 131 13.47 16.71 21.91
N LEU A 132 13.94 16.38 20.70
CA LEU A 132 15.14 15.58 20.47
C LEU A 132 16.43 16.39 20.29
N VAL A 133 16.36 17.71 20.19
CA VAL A 133 17.57 18.57 20.16
C VAL A 133 18.18 18.72 21.56
N GLN A 134 17.45 18.36 22.62
CA GLN A 134 17.90 18.55 24.01
C GLN A 134 18.45 17.29 24.70
N GLU A 135 18.40 16.11 24.10
CA GLU A 135 18.97 14.89 24.72
C GLU A 135 20.40 14.53 24.25
N GLY A 136 20.98 15.27 23.30
CA GLY A 136 22.39 15.11 22.88
C GLY A 136 22.60 14.18 21.69
#